data_AF-X1HAT8-F1
#
_entry.id   AF-X1HAT8-F1
#
_cell.length_a   1.000
_cell.length_b   1.000
_cell.length_c   1.000
_cell.angle_alpha   90.00
_cell.angle_beta   90.00
_cell.angle_gamma   90.00
#
_symmetry.space_group_name_H-M   'P 1'
#
loop_
_entity.id
_entity.type
_entity.pdbx_description
1 polymer ?
#
loop_
_entity_poly.entity_id
_entity_poly.type
_entity_poly.pdbx_seq_one_letter_code
_entity_poly.pdbx_strand_id
1 'polypeptide(L)'
;PEDTESGLELEEQDVTPDPLLPPPAQVSIPTSTEQNWAMLAHLSILLNLITGILGPVVALIIYLVYKDRSRYIAYQSLQSTIFQLIVWVGIGLVIGAIWLFTAILSIFLIGLFLIPFSLLATLFLLALPLASLIYGVYAAIKCSHGEDFRYWLVGDWVRGTYEDA
;
A
#
# COMPACT_ATOMS: atom_id res chain seq x y z
N PRO A 1 -45.80 -56.78 1.93
CA PRO A 1 -45.33 -56.73 3.32
C PRO A 1 -43.84 -56.35 3.34
N GLU A 2 -43.53 -55.40 4.22
CA GLU A 2 -42.24 -54.74 4.50
C GLU A 2 -41.83 -53.62 3.51
N ASP A 3 -42.00 -52.32 3.77
CA ASP A 3 -41.85 -51.43 4.96
C ASP A 3 -40.40 -51.01 5.31
N THR A 4 -39.81 -50.12 4.50
CA THR A 4 -38.73 -49.26 5.00
C THR A 4 -38.76 -47.90 4.29
N GLU A 5 -39.73 -47.07 4.68
CA GLU A 5 -39.62 -45.62 4.55
C GLU A 5 -38.73 -45.12 5.70
N SER A 6 -37.40 -45.13 5.52
CA SER A 6 -36.55 -44.32 6.40
C SER A 6 -36.52 -42.91 5.82
N GLY A 7 -37.42 -42.07 6.32
CA GLY A 7 -37.33 -40.63 6.18
C GLY A 7 -35.94 -40.19 6.60
N LEU A 8 -35.14 -39.76 5.61
CA LEU A 8 -34.09 -38.79 5.85
C LEU A 8 -34.81 -37.46 6.04
N GLU A 9 -35.37 -37.25 7.22
CA GLU A 9 -35.62 -35.92 7.73
C GLU A 9 -34.26 -35.23 7.71
N LEU A 10 -34.08 -34.38 6.69
CA LEU A 10 -33.03 -33.39 6.68
C LEU A 10 -33.27 -32.57 7.94
N GLU A 11 -32.45 -32.84 8.96
CA GLU A 11 -32.37 -32.06 10.17
C GLU A 11 -32.14 -30.62 9.71
N GLU A 12 -33.22 -29.84 9.67
CA GLU A 12 -33.21 -28.42 9.38
C GLU A 12 -32.47 -27.82 10.57
N GLN A 13 -31.15 -27.77 10.43
CA GLN A 13 -30.25 -27.24 11.43
C GLN A 13 -30.67 -25.78 11.61
N ASP A 14 -31.44 -25.52 12.66
CA ASP A 14 -31.89 -24.19 13.07
C ASP A 14 -30.64 -23.39 13.41
N VAL A 15 -30.07 -22.74 12.40
CA VAL A 15 -28.96 -21.80 12.56
C VAL A 15 -29.54 -20.53 13.14
N THR A 16 -30.01 -20.59 14.39
CA THR A 16 -30.12 -19.38 15.21
C THR A 16 -28.73 -18.77 15.29
N PRO A 17 -28.50 -17.56 14.74
CA PRO A 17 -27.20 -16.92 14.82
C PRO A 17 -26.87 -16.70 16.30
N ASP A 18 -25.73 -17.22 16.75
CA ASP A 18 -25.24 -16.99 18.11
C ASP A 18 -25.11 -15.46 18.34
N PRO A 19 -25.91 -14.85 19.23
CA PRO A 19 -25.92 -13.39 19.43
C PRO A 19 -24.61 -12.83 19.99
N LEU A 20 -23.69 -13.69 20.44
CA LEU A 20 -22.43 -13.32 21.07
C LEU A 20 -21.24 -13.33 20.11
N LEU A 21 -21.40 -13.83 18.88
CA LEU A 21 -20.37 -13.73 17.87
C LEU A 21 -20.50 -12.37 17.17
N PRO A 22 -19.44 -11.53 17.13
CA PRO A 22 -19.45 -10.35 16.27
C PRO A 22 -19.78 -10.80 14.84
N PRO A 23 -20.59 -10.04 14.08
CA PRO A 23 -20.94 -10.41 12.73
C PRO A 23 -19.66 -10.75 11.96
N PRO A 24 -19.58 -11.87 11.24
CA PRO A 24 -18.42 -12.17 10.41
C PRO A 24 -18.17 -10.93 9.56
N ALA A 25 -16.94 -10.40 9.60
CA ALA A 25 -16.57 -9.21 8.84
C ALA A 25 -16.94 -9.47 7.38
N GLN A 26 -18.07 -8.89 6.95
CA GLN A 26 -18.58 -9.16 5.62
C GLN A 26 -17.51 -8.65 4.66
N VAL A 27 -16.94 -9.56 3.87
CA VAL A 27 -16.09 -9.20 2.74
C VAL A 27 -17.02 -8.57 1.71
N SER A 28 -17.40 -7.31 1.97
CA SER A 28 -18.19 -6.51 1.04
C SER A 28 -17.28 -6.19 -0.12
N ILE A 29 -17.62 -6.71 -1.31
CA ILE A 29 -16.94 -6.33 -2.54
C ILE A 29 -16.98 -4.79 -2.63
N PRO A 30 -15.83 -4.10 -2.75
CA PRO A 30 -15.79 -2.65 -2.75
C PRO A 30 -16.61 -2.12 -3.93
N THR A 31 -17.36 -1.05 -3.69
CA THR A 31 -18.14 -0.37 -4.73
C THR A 31 -17.23 0.24 -5.79
N SER A 32 -17.75 0.51 -6.99
CA SER A 32 -16.99 1.17 -8.06
C SER A 32 -16.42 2.53 -7.63
N THR A 33 -17.12 3.24 -6.74
CA THR A 33 -16.63 4.50 -6.17
C THR A 33 -15.41 4.26 -5.28
N GLU A 34 -15.45 3.26 -4.40
CA GLU A 34 -14.33 2.90 -3.54
C GLU A 34 -13.12 2.40 -4.32
N GLN A 35 -13.35 1.58 -5.36
CA GLN A 35 -12.33 1.13 -6.30
C GLN A 35 -11.63 2.31 -6.97
N ASN A 36 -12.39 3.29 -7.45
CA ASN A 36 -11.84 4.48 -8.10
C ASN A 36 -11.01 5.35 -7.15
N TRP A 37 -11.46 5.55 -5.91
CA TRP A 37 -10.69 6.33 -4.91
C TRP A 37 -9.40 5.61 -4.49
N ALA A 38 -9.45 4.29 -4.30
CA ALA A 38 -8.25 3.49 -4.03
C ALA A 38 -7.26 3.55 -5.21
N MET A 39 -7.76 3.36 -6.44
CA MET A 39 -6.97 3.50 -7.67
C MET A 39 -6.29 4.87 -7.74
N LEU A 40 -7.03 5.97 -7.51
CA LEU A 40 -6.48 7.32 -7.51
C LEU A 40 -5.42 7.52 -6.44
N ALA A 41 -5.59 6.92 -5.26
CA ALA A 41 -4.58 6.98 -4.21
C ALA A 41 -3.25 6.35 -4.65
N HIS A 42 -3.26 5.26 -5.40
CA HIS A 42 -2.03 4.67 -5.96
C HIS A 42 -1.48 5.45 -7.17
N LEU A 43 -2.34 5.91 -8.07
CA LEU A 43 -1.93 6.73 -9.23
C LEU A 43 -1.32 8.07 -8.82
N SER A 44 -1.58 8.53 -7.60
CA SER A 44 -0.97 9.75 -7.08
C SER A 44 0.57 9.73 -7.14
N ILE A 45 1.20 8.55 -7.15
CA ILE A 45 2.65 8.42 -7.30
C ILE A 45 3.20 9.06 -8.58
N LEU A 46 2.38 9.14 -9.64
CA LEU A 46 2.78 9.77 -10.89
C LEU A 46 2.97 11.29 -10.74
N LEU A 47 2.36 11.93 -9.74
CA LEU A 47 2.59 13.35 -9.47
C LEU A 47 4.04 13.62 -9.05
N ASN A 48 4.75 12.62 -8.51
CA ASN A 48 6.14 12.78 -8.09
C ASN A 48 7.08 13.04 -9.28
N LEU A 49 6.70 12.67 -10.52
CA LEU A 49 7.51 12.97 -11.71
C LEU A 49 7.61 14.48 -11.98
N ILE A 50 6.54 15.22 -11.64
CA ILE A 50 6.44 16.66 -11.92
C ILE A 50 6.83 17.45 -10.67
N THR A 51 6.47 16.94 -9.49
CA THR A 51 6.54 17.69 -8.23
C THR A 51 7.61 17.18 -7.26
N GLY A 52 8.19 16.01 -7.51
CA GLY A 52 9.13 15.33 -6.61
C GLY A 52 8.50 14.66 -5.38
N ILE A 53 7.38 15.17 -4.84
CA ILE A 53 6.84 14.69 -3.56
C ILE A 53 5.32 14.81 -3.36
N LEU A 54 4.56 15.34 -4.32
CA LEU A 54 3.14 15.62 -4.08
C LEU A 54 2.26 14.36 -4.05
N GLY A 55 2.72 13.26 -4.62
CA GLY A 55 2.01 11.98 -4.64
C GLY A 55 1.59 11.45 -3.26
N PRO A 56 2.51 11.25 -2.30
CA PRO A 56 2.15 10.79 -0.95
C PRO A 56 1.20 11.75 -0.23
N VAL A 57 1.29 13.06 -0.52
CA VAL A 57 0.39 14.07 0.08
C VAL A 57 -1.04 13.84 -0.42
N VAL A 58 -1.24 13.62 -1.72
CA VAL A 58 -2.57 13.32 -2.27
C VAL A 58 -3.14 12.02 -1.71
N ALA A 59 -2.32 10.96 -1.64
CA ALA A 59 -2.74 9.70 -1.03
C ALA A 59 -3.13 9.87 0.46
N LEU A 60 -2.38 10.68 1.21
CA LEU A 60 -2.66 10.97 2.61
C LEU A 60 -3.96 11.77 2.78
N ILE A 61 -4.22 12.73 1.91
CA ILE A 61 -5.49 13.48 1.92
C ILE A 61 -6.66 12.52 1.70
N ILE A 62 -6.55 11.59 0.73
CA ILE A 62 -7.59 10.58 0.50
C ILE A 62 -7.81 9.73 1.76
N TYR A 63 -6.73 9.28 2.40
CA TYR A 63 -6.82 8.56 3.66
C TYR A 63 -7.58 9.36 4.72
N LEU A 64 -7.19 10.61 4.99
CA LEU A 64 -7.82 11.42 6.03
C LEU A 64 -9.30 11.71 5.74
N VAL A 65 -9.68 11.88 4.48
CA VAL A 65 -11.07 12.12 4.07
C VAL A 65 -11.93 10.86 4.22
N TYR A 66 -11.37 9.68 3.95
CA TYR A 66 -12.12 8.43 3.88
C TYR A 66 -11.90 7.47 5.06
N LYS A 67 -11.01 7.80 6.01
CA LYS A 67 -10.65 6.92 7.15
C LYS A 67 -11.85 6.41 7.95
N ASP A 68 -12.88 7.25 8.11
CA ASP A 68 -14.09 6.93 8.88
C ASP A 68 -15.28 6.54 7.97
N ARG A 69 -15.10 6.55 6.65
CA ARG A 69 -16.17 6.35 5.65
C ARG A 69 -16.08 5.03 4.92
N SER A 70 -14.87 4.55 4.61
CA SER A 70 -14.64 3.30 3.91
C SER A 70 -13.35 2.66 4.38
N ARG A 71 -13.44 1.45 4.95
CA ARG A 71 -12.27 0.68 5.38
C ARG A 71 -11.35 0.34 4.20
N TYR A 72 -11.93 0.01 3.04
CA TYR A 72 -11.17 -0.32 1.84
C TYR A 72 -10.36 0.88 1.32
N ILE A 73 -10.99 2.05 1.13
CA ILE A 73 -10.28 3.26 0.67
C ILE A 73 -9.21 3.65 1.69
N ALA A 74 -9.55 3.63 2.99
CA ALA A 74 -8.61 3.97 4.06
C ALA A 74 -7.37 3.07 4.03
N TYR A 75 -7.57 1.77 3.91
CA TYR A 75 -6.49 0.79 3.84
C TYR A 75 -5.57 1.04 2.63
N GLN A 76 -6.13 1.11 1.42
CA GLN A 76 -5.35 1.24 0.18
C GLN A 76 -4.63 2.61 0.09
N SER A 77 -5.29 3.69 0.50
CA SER A 77 -4.70 5.03 0.50
C SER A 77 -3.59 5.21 1.52
N LEU A 78 -3.72 4.64 2.73
CA LEU A 78 -2.65 4.62 3.72
C LEU A 78 -1.46 3.79 3.22
N GLN A 79 -1.72 2.63 2.61
CA GLN A 79 -0.68 1.79 2.06
C GLN A 79 0.10 2.49 0.94
N SER A 80 -0.61 3.15 0.03
CA SER A 80 0.00 4.01 -1.01
C SER A 80 0.84 5.12 -0.40
N THR A 81 0.31 5.83 0.61
CA THR A 81 1.02 6.92 1.29
C THR A 81 2.35 6.44 1.87
N ILE A 82 2.32 5.37 2.67
CA ILE A 82 3.50 4.82 3.33
C ILE A 82 4.52 4.33 2.31
N PHE A 83 4.08 3.59 1.29
CA PHE A 83 4.95 3.10 0.23
C PHE A 83 5.66 4.25 -0.49
N GLN A 84 4.91 5.29 -0.88
CA GLN A 84 5.47 6.46 -1.56
C GLN A 84 6.45 7.23 -0.68
N LEU A 85 6.17 7.41 0.61
CA LEU A 85 7.10 8.05 1.55
C LEU A 85 8.39 7.24 1.70
N ILE A 86 8.30 5.93 1.89
CA ILE A 86 9.48 5.07 2.03
C ILE A 86 10.35 5.15 0.77
N VAL A 87 9.74 5.01 -0.41
CA VAL A 87 10.52 4.99 -1.65
C VAL A 87 11.03 6.38 -2.02
N TRP A 88 10.21 7.41 -2.00
CA TRP A 88 10.62 8.74 -2.48
C TRP A 88 11.40 9.52 -1.44
N VAL A 89 10.91 9.60 -0.20
CA VAL A 89 11.60 10.32 0.88
C VAL A 89 12.76 9.49 1.42
N GLY A 90 12.57 8.19 1.66
CA GLY A 90 13.61 7.33 2.19
C GLY A 90 14.83 7.24 1.27
N ILE A 91 14.62 6.95 -0.03
CA ILE A 91 15.73 6.91 -0.99
C ILE A 91 16.34 8.30 -1.21
N GLY A 92 15.51 9.35 -1.27
CA GLY A 92 15.99 10.73 -1.36
C GLY A 92 16.91 11.11 -0.19
N LEU A 93 16.57 10.69 1.04
CA LEU A 93 17.38 10.92 2.24
C LEU A 93 18.71 10.16 2.17
N VAL A 94 18.70 8.90 1.72
CA VAL A 94 19.93 8.10 1.53
C VAL A 94 20.85 8.75 0.51
N ILE A 95 20.32 9.17 -0.64
CA ILE A 95 21.09 9.89 -1.67
C ILE A 95 21.64 11.19 -1.07
N GLY A 96 20.80 11.98 -0.39
CA GLY A 96 21.22 13.22 0.28
C GLY A 96 22.34 13.00 1.29
N ALA A 97 22.30 11.92 2.08
CA ALA A 97 23.35 11.58 3.04
C ALA A 97 24.67 11.19 2.35
N ILE A 98 24.62 10.42 1.26
CA ILE A 98 25.80 10.08 0.45
C ILE A 98 26.46 11.36 -0.07
N TRP A 99 25.67 12.28 -0.65
CA TRP A 99 26.18 13.52 -1.19
C TRP A 99 26.70 14.48 -0.12
N LEU A 100 26.02 14.56 1.03
CA LEU A 100 26.49 15.34 2.17
C LEU A 100 27.84 14.83 2.69
N PHE A 101 27.98 13.50 2.83
CA PHE A 101 29.24 12.89 3.25
C PHE A 101 30.37 13.16 2.25
N THR A 102 30.10 12.98 0.95
CA THR A 102 31.07 13.27 -0.11
C THR A 102 31.45 14.75 -0.15
N ALA A 103 30.51 15.67 0.03
CA ALA A 103 30.78 17.10 0.08
C ALA A 103 31.68 17.47 1.26
N ILE A 104 31.41 16.94 2.47
CA ILE A 104 32.24 17.17 3.66
C ILE A 104 33.67 16.67 3.44
N LEU A 105 33.83 15.45 2.91
CA LEU A 105 35.17 14.89 2.63
C LEU A 105 35.89 15.61 1.48
N SER A 106 35.16 16.30 0.60
CA SER A 106 35.77 17.01 -0.54
C SER A 106 36.59 18.21 -0.08
N ILE A 107 36.33 18.74 1.11
CA ILE A 107 37.17 19.76 1.77
C ILE A 107 38.62 19.27 1.91
N PHE A 108 38.82 17.97 2.10
CA PHE A 108 40.13 17.35 2.31
C PHE A 108 40.74 16.72 1.04
N LEU A 109 40.28 17.11 -0.16
CA LEU A 109 40.60 16.52 -1.48
C LEU A 109 40.19 15.05 -1.67
N ILE A 110 40.13 14.25 -0.60
CA ILE A 110 39.71 12.85 -0.60
C ILE A 110 38.28 12.70 -1.14
N GLY A 111 37.37 13.60 -0.78
CA GLY A 111 36.00 13.54 -1.29
C GLY A 111 35.89 13.75 -2.80
N LEU A 112 36.84 14.44 -3.44
CA LEU A 112 36.85 14.59 -4.90
C LEU A 112 36.99 13.24 -5.60
N PHE A 113 37.77 12.32 -5.03
CA PHE A 113 37.90 10.94 -5.51
C PHE A 113 36.64 10.09 -5.26
N LEU A 114 35.79 10.48 -4.30
CA LEU A 114 34.54 9.78 -4.00
C LEU A 114 33.38 10.20 -4.92
N ILE A 115 33.45 11.35 -5.57
CA ILE A 115 32.41 11.83 -6.51
C ILE A 115 31.99 10.78 -7.56
N PRO A 116 32.91 10.10 -8.31
CA PRO A 116 32.49 9.09 -9.26
C PRO A 116 31.73 7.93 -8.61
N PHE A 117 32.12 7.51 -7.40
CA PHE A 117 31.42 6.47 -6.65
C PHE A 117 30.04 6.93 -6.18
N SER A 118 29.91 8.16 -5.69
CA SER A 118 28.62 8.74 -5.31
C SER A 118 27.66 8.90 -6.50
N LEU A 119 28.19 9.25 -7.68
CA LEU A 119 27.42 9.31 -8.92
C LEU A 119 26.89 7.92 -9.31
N LEU A 120 27.75 6.90 -9.29
CA LEU A 120 27.35 5.51 -9.58
C LEU A 120 26.30 5.01 -8.59
N ALA A 121 26.49 5.27 -7.29
CA ALA A 121 25.52 4.92 -6.26
C ALA A 121 24.18 5.63 -6.47
N THR A 122 24.19 6.92 -6.83
CA THR A 122 22.97 7.69 -7.13
C THR A 122 22.23 7.12 -8.33
N LEU A 123 22.95 6.80 -9.42
CA LEU A 123 22.36 6.21 -10.61
C LEU A 123 21.71 4.85 -10.33
N PHE A 124 22.36 4.02 -9.52
CA PHE A 124 21.81 2.74 -9.10
C PHE A 124 20.56 2.92 -8.23
N LEU A 125 20.60 3.81 -7.24
CA LEU A 125 19.48 4.06 -6.32
C LEU A 125 18.26 4.67 -7.00
N LEU A 126 18.46 5.47 -8.06
CA LEU A 126 17.37 6.04 -8.87
C LEU A 126 16.50 4.97 -9.55
N ALA A 127 16.98 3.73 -9.73
CA ALA A 127 16.16 2.66 -10.28
C ALA A 127 14.96 2.32 -9.37
N LEU A 128 15.07 2.50 -8.06
CA LEU A 128 14.02 2.17 -7.09
C LEU A 128 12.76 3.04 -7.21
N PRO A 129 12.85 4.40 -7.19
CA PRO A 129 11.68 5.23 -7.43
C PRO A 129 11.08 5.00 -8.82
N LEU A 130 11.88 4.70 -9.84
CA LEU A 130 11.36 4.34 -11.17
C LEU A 130 10.54 3.03 -11.12
N ALA A 131 11.05 1.99 -10.48
CA ALA A 131 10.30 0.73 -10.28
C ALA A 131 9.02 0.95 -9.47
N SER A 132 9.02 1.88 -8.51
CA SER A 132 7.85 2.20 -7.70
C SER A 132 6.69 2.77 -8.51
N LEU A 133 6.97 3.51 -9.59
CA LEU A 133 5.94 4.03 -10.49
C LEU A 133 5.15 2.91 -11.15
N ILE A 134 5.88 1.92 -11.68
CA ILE A 134 5.27 0.73 -12.29
C ILE A 134 4.45 -0.01 -11.25
N TYR A 135 4.98 -0.16 -10.03
CA TYR A 135 4.28 -0.88 -8.97
C TYR A 135 3.04 -0.14 -8.47
N GLY A 136 3.07 1.20 -8.42
CA GLY A 136 1.89 2.03 -8.13
C GLY A 136 0.81 1.94 -9.20
N VAL A 137 1.18 1.91 -10.49
CA VAL A 137 0.22 1.67 -11.58
C VAL A 137 -0.37 0.26 -11.50
N TYR A 138 0.45 -0.75 -11.20
CA TYR A 138 -0.03 -2.11 -10.98
C TYR A 138 -1.02 -2.20 -9.81
N ALA A 139 -0.70 -1.57 -8.69
CA ALA A 139 -1.58 -1.46 -7.53
C ALA A 139 -2.91 -0.78 -7.88
N ALA A 140 -2.85 0.30 -8.66
CA ALA A 140 -4.03 1.02 -9.14
C ALA A 140 -4.94 0.13 -10.01
N ILE A 141 -4.36 -0.63 -10.95
CA ILE A 141 -5.12 -1.59 -11.78
C ILE A 141 -5.78 -2.64 -10.91
N LYS A 142 -5.08 -3.18 -9.91
CA LYS A 142 -5.63 -4.16 -8.97
C LYS A 142 -6.81 -3.59 -8.17
N CYS A 143 -6.67 -2.38 -7.65
CA CYS A 143 -7.77 -1.70 -6.95
C CYS A 143 -8.96 -1.40 -7.87
N SER A 144 -8.72 -1.13 -9.16
CA SER A 144 -9.78 -0.91 -10.15
C SER A 144 -10.65 -2.15 -10.41
N HIS A 145 -10.15 -3.35 -10.10
CA HIS A 145 -10.91 -4.59 -10.13
C HIS A 145 -11.53 -4.96 -8.77
N GLY A 146 -11.37 -4.11 -7.75
CA GLY A 146 -11.80 -4.39 -6.39
C GLY A 146 -10.96 -5.43 -5.66
N GLU A 147 -9.76 -5.72 -6.15
CA GLU A 147 -8.83 -6.59 -5.43
C GLU A 147 -8.21 -5.84 -4.24
N ASP A 148 -8.03 -6.54 -3.12
CA ASP A 148 -7.28 -6.03 -1.97
C ASP A 148 -5.78 -6.15 -2.23
N PHE A 149 -5.25 -5.16 -2.93
CA PHE A 149 -3.83 -5.08 -3.22
C PHE A 149 -3.01 -4.91 -1.93
N ARG A 150 -1.80 -5.49 -1.92
CA ARG A 150 -0.82 -5.30 -0.86
C ARG A 150 0.58 -5.10 -1.44
N TYR A 151 1.20 -3.97 -1.09
CA TYR A 151 2.64 -3.76 -1.30
C TYR A 151 3.44 -4.77 -0.49
N TRP A 152 4.38 -5.50 -1.11
CA TRP A 152 5.21 -6.48 -0.39
C TRP A 152 5.99 -5.84 0.78
N LEU A 153 6.48 -4.60 0.59
CA LEU A 153 7.31 -3.90 1.58
C LEU A 153 6.50 -3.46 2.82
N VAL A 154 5.19 -3.31 2.69
CA VAL A 154 4.29 -2.71 3.69
C VAL A 154 3.22 -3.71 4.17
N GLY A 155 3.07 -4.83 3.46
CA GLY A 155 1.98 -5.78 3.64
C GLY A 155 1.88 -6.30 5.06
N ASP A 156 2.99 -6.75 5.65
CA ASP A 156 2.97 -7.46 6.93
C ASP A 156 2.83 -6.51 8.14
N TRP A 157 3.31 -5.27 8.02
CA TRP A 157 3.18 -4.26 9.08
C TRP A 157 1.74 -3.77 9.26
N VAL A 158 0.96 -3.61 8.19
CA VAL A 158 -0.40 -3.06 8.26
C VAL A 158 -1.43 -4.14 8.65
N ARG A 159 -1.13 -5.43 8.47
CA ARG A 159 -2.04 -6.51 8.88
C ARG A 159 -2.18 -6.60 10.41
N GLY A 160 -1.09 -6.41 11.14
CA GLY A 160 -1.11 -6.42 12.62
C GLY A 160 -2.02 -5.35 13.22
N THR A 161 -2.19 -4.17 12.58
CA THR A 161 -3.06 -3.12 13.11
C THR A 161 -4.56 -3.40 12.98
N TYR A 162 -4.95 -4.44 12.24
CA TYR A 162 -6.35 -4.81 12.03
C TYR A 162 -6.72 -6.22 12.52
N GLU A 163 -5.75 -7.04 12.91
CA GLU A 163 -5.99 -8.34 13.56
C GLU A 163 -6.05 -8.22 15.10
N ASP A 164 -5.44 -7.18 15.68
CA ASP A 164 -5.40 -6.92 17.13
C ASP A 164 -6.46 -5.90 17.63
N ALA A 165 -7.38 -5.44 16.77
CA ALA A 165 -8.42 -4.44 17.07
C ALA A 165 -9.83 -4.97 16.79
#